data_AF-A0A6N2K8X0-F1
#
_entry.id   AF-A0A6N2K8X0-F1
#
_cell.length_a   1.000
_cell.length_b   1.000
_cell.length_c   1.000
_cell.angle_alpha   90.00
_cell.angle_beta   90.00
_cell.angle_gamma   90.00
#
_symmetry.space_group_name_H-M   'P 1'
#
loop_
_entity.id
_entity.type
_entity.pdbx_description
1 polymer ?
#
loop_
_entity_poly.entity_id
_entity_poly.type
_entity_poly.pdbx_seq_one_letter_code
_entity_poly.pdbx_strand_id
1 'polypeptide(L)'
;MESQDVVLRRKCESGEEVAVSALLGQEMFAERGIFPREVLMKVCVKKNGLNSVLQFDCGVSEKGIGGSQFHIYSADYLHSMTICPKPSAYRGPAFNDLDSNLQDALKGYLIAKGIGEDLTNFLLFHLHKKELGQYVKWLQKLESLLLGKFE
;
A
#
# COMPACT_ATOMS: atom_id res chain seq x y z
N MET A 1 3.69 18.67 -8.96
CA MET A 1 3.36 17.26 -9.23
C MET A 1 2.58 16.77 -8.03
N GLU A 2 1.35 16.30 -8.22
CA GLU A 2 0.59 15.62 -7.16
C GLU A 2 1.36 14.34 -6.76
N SER A 3 1.44 14.01 -5.47
CA SER A 3 2.15 12.78 -5.06
C SER A 3 1.40 11.55 -5.54
N GLN A 4 2.13 10.49 -5.89
CA GLN A 4 1.55 9.27 -6.46
C GLN A 4 0.87 8.42 -5.38
N ASP A 5 1.40 8.46 -4.16
CA ASP A 5 0.91 7.72 -3.01
C ASP A 5 -0.42 8.26 -2.44
N VAL A 6 -1.13 7.38 -1.75
CA VAL A 6 -2.31 7.69 -0.93
C VAL A 6 -1.97 7.31 0.50
N VAL A 7 -2.14 8.26 1.42
CA VAL A 7 -1.88 8.04 2.85
C VAL A 7 -3.18 8.21 3.62
N LEU A 8 -3.57 7.16 4.35
CA LEU A 8 -4.72 7.12 5.24
C LEU A 8 -4.22 6.96 6.67
N ARG A 9 -4.77 7.74 7.61
CA ARG A 9 -4.43 7.65 9.03
C ARG A 9 -5.69 7.58 9.86
N ARG A 10 -5.72 6.64 10.80
CA ARG A 10 -6.81 6.44 11.74
C ARG A 10 -6.24 6.34 13.15
N LYS A 11 -6.88 7.03 14.08
CA LYS A 11 -6.66 6.84 15.51
C LYS A 11 -7.83 6.05 16.09
N CYS A 12 -7.52 4.94 16.74
CA CYS A 12 -8.50 4.09 17.41
C CYS A 12 -8.86 4.67 18.78
N GLU A 13 -10.04 4.32 19.29
CA GLU A 13 -10.50 4.71 20.63
C GLU A 13 -9.57 4.20 21.75
N SER A 14 -8.89 3.08 21.49
CA SER A 14 -7.83 2.51 22.36
C SER A 14 -6.54 3.36 22.42
N GLY A 15 -6.47 4.46 21.67
CA GLY A 15 -5.28 5.30 21.53
C GLY A 15 -4.23 4.76 20.57
N GLU A 16 -4.46 3.60 19.95
CA GLU A 16 -3.61 3.05 18.89
C GLU A 16 -3.76 3.87 17.60
N GLU A 17 -2.66 4.08 16.88
CA GLU A 17 -2.66 4.75 15.58
C GLU A 17 -2.32 3.74 14.48
N VAL A 18 -3.14 3.74 13.42
CA VAL A 18 -2.94 2.93 12.22
C VAL A 18 -2.77 3.89 11.05
N ALA A 19 -1.64 3.78 10.35
CA ALA A 19 -1.35 4.50 9.13
C ALA A 19 -1.20 3.51 7.98
N VAL A 20 -1.79 3.83 6.83
CA VAL A 20 -1.72 3.02 5.62
C VAL A 20 -1.23 3.93 4.50
N SER A 21 -0.12 3.57 3.85
CA SER A 21 0.34 4.23 2.64
C SER A 21 0.28 3.26 1.48
N ALA A 22 -0.32 3.65 0.37
CA ALA A 22 -0.53 2.79 -0.78
C ALA A 22 -0.10 3.48 -2.08
N LEU A 23 0.47 2.72 -3.01
CA LEU A 23 0.88 3.17 -4.33
C LEU A 23 0.70 2.04 -5.35
N LEU A 24 0.57 2.39 -6.63
CA LEU A 24 0.51 1.39 -7.69
C LEU A 24 1.89 0.76 -7.88
N GLY A 25 1.91 -0.57 -7.98
CA GLY A 25 3.10 -1.32 -8.34
C GLY A 25 3.67 -0.88 -9.70
N GLN A 26 4.91 -1.26 -9.96
CA GLN A 26 5.56 -0.96 -11.24
C GLN A 26 4.83 -1.63 -12.41
N GLU A 27 4.94 -1.03 -13.60
CA GLU A 27 4.37 -1.59 -14.83
C GLU A 27 5.07 -2.91 -15.15
N MET A 28 4.40 -4.00 -14.84
CA MET A 28 4.82 -5.32 -15.29
C MET A 28 4.22 -5.50 -16.68
N PHE A 29 5.04 -5.34 -17.73
CA PHE A 29 4.67 -5.76 -19.08
C PHE A 29 4.59 -7.30 -19.09
N ALA A 30 3.45 -7.84 -18.67
CA ALA A 30 3.20 -9.26 -18.84
C ALA A 30 2.95 -9.53 -20.33
N GLU A 31 3.64 -10.51 -20.89
CA GLU A 31 3.54 -10.96 -22.30
C GLU A 31 2.11 -11.38 -22.72
N ARG A 32 1.12 -11.36 -21.82
CA ARG A 32 -0.22 -11.92 -22.03
C ARG A 32 -1.39 -11.09 -21.45
N GLY A 33 -1.28 -9.77 -21.52
CA GLY A 33 -2.41 -8.88 -21.23
C GLY A 33 -2.24 -8.11 -19.92
N ILE A 34 -2.74 -6.89 -19.94
CA ILE A 34 -2.67 -5.91 -18.86
C ILE A 34 -3.56 -6.41 -17.72
N PHE A 35 -2.99 -7.12 -16.75
CA PHE A 35 -3.65 -7.26 -15.45
C PHE A 35 -3.64 -5.87 -14.80
N PRO A 36 -4.74 -5.43 -14.14
CA PRO A 36 -4.69 -4.23 -13.33
C PRO A 36 -3.57 -4.40 -12.31
N ARG A 37 -2.62 -3.47 -12.31
CA ARG A 37 -1.45 -3.54 -11.43
C ARG A 37 -1.88 -3.73 -9.99
N GLU A 38 -1.12 -4.55 -9.27
CA GLU A 38 -1.28 -4.66 -7.83
C GLU A 38 -0.98 -3.32 -7.15
N VAL A 39 -1.65 -3.10 -6.03
CA VAL A 39 -1.38 -1.95 -5.16
C VAL A 39 -0.42 -2.41 -4.07
N LEU A 40 0.73 -1.76 -3.99
CA LEU A 40 1.67 -1.93 -2.89
C LEU A 40 1.19 -1.09 -1.72
N MET A 41 0.85 -1.76 -0.62
CA MET A 41 0.29 -1.18 0.59
C MET A 41 1.24 -1.42 1.75
N LYS A 42 1.63 -0.36 2.44
CA LYS A 42 2.42 -0.42 3.67
C LYS A 42 1.53 0.00 4.84
N VAL A 43 1.42 -0.86 5.83
CA VAL A 43 0.61 -0.64 7.03
C VAL A 43 1.54 -0.44 8.21
N CYS A 44 1.39 0.67 8.92
CA CYS A 44 2.13 1.00 10.12
C CYS A 44 1.18 1.09 11.31
N VAL A 45 1.40 0.27 12.33
CA VAL A 45 0.62 0.28 13.58
C VAL A 45 1.49 0.73 14.74
N LYS A 46 1.06 1.79 15.41
CA LYS A 46 1.71 2.35 16.61
C LYS A 46 0.78 2.22 17.80
N LYS A 47 1.24 1.51 18.84
CA LYS A 47 0.49 1.39 20.10
C LYS A 47 0.67 2.63 20.97
N ASN A 48 -0.37 2.95 21.75
CA ASN A 48 -0.31 4.03 22.71
C ASN A 48 0.79 3.77 23.76
N GLY A 49 1.57 4.79 24.08
CA GLY A 49 2.67 4.70 25.04
C GLY A 49 3.93 3.98 24.55
N LEU A 50 3.93 3.44 23.33
CA LEU A 50 5.13 2.86 22.71
C LEU A 50 5.68 3.79 21.62
N ASN A 51 7.02 3.89 21.58
CA ASN A 51 7.75 4.57 20.50
C ASN A 51 8.09 3.62 19.35
N SER A 52 7.55 2.41 19.36
CA SER A 52 7.74 1.43 18.30
C SER A 52 6.56 1.36 17.36
N VAL A 53 6.85 0.94 16.13
CA VAL A 53 5.88 0.77 15.05
C VAL A 53 6.03 -0.63 14.50
N LEU A 54 4.91 -1.32 14.33
CA LEU A 54 4.85 -2.57 13.57
C LEU A 54 4.49 -2.22 12.13
N GLN A 55 5.38 -2.52 11.20
CA GLN A 55 5.22 -2.25 9.78
C GLN A 55 4.94 -3.55 9.05
N PHE A 56 3.95 -3.54 8.16
CA PHE A 56 3.66 -4.62 7.23
C PHE A 56 3.78 -4.12 5.82
N ASP A 57 4.50 -4.83 4.97
CA ASP A 57 4.47 -4.61 3.53
C ASP A 57 3.52 -5.62 2.91
N CYS A 58 2.52 -5.13 2.19
CA CYS A 58 1.43 -5.91 1.64
C CYS A 58 1.23 -5.61 0.16
N GLY A 59 0.77 -6.60 -0.59
CA GLY A 59 0.30 -6.45 -1.96
C GLY A 59 -1.20 -6.66 -2.02
N VAL A 60 -1.91 -5.79 -2.72
CA VAL A 60 -3.35 -5.88 -2.94
C VAL A 60 -3.62 -6.17 -4.40
N SER A 61 -4.36 -7.24 -4.66
CA SER A 61 -4.72 -7.71 -5.99
C SER A 61 -6.23 -7.97 -6.08
N GLU A 62 -6.73 -7.95 -7.31
CA GLU A 62 -8.12 -8.34 -7.59
C GLU A 62 -8.31 -9.84 -7.33
N LYS A 63 -9.46 -10.20 -6.77
CA LYS A 63 -9.88 -11.57 -6.51
C LYS A 63 -11.24 -11.82 -7.16
N GLY A 64 -11.23 -12.47 -8.33
CA GLY A 64 -12.47 -12.84 -9.03
C GLY A 64 -13.31 -11.63 -9.44
N ILE A 65 -14.64 -11.77 -9.43
CA ILE A 65 -15.56 -10.71 -9.87
C ILE A 65 -15.78 -9.73 -8.70
N GLY A 66 -15.07 -8.61 -8.72
CA GLY A 66 -15.33 -7.45 -7.86
C GLY A 66 -14.84 -7.55 -6.41
N GLY A 67 -14.15 -8.63 -6.05
CA GLY A 67 -13.48 -8.76 -4.76
C GLY A 67 -12.00 -8.38 -4.83
N SER A 68 -11.40 -8.11 -3.68
CA SER A 68 -9.95 -7.94 -3.57
C SER A 68 -9.38 -8.82 -2.47
N GLN A 69 -8.10 -9.13 -2.61
CA GLN A 69 -7.34 -9.82 -1.59
C GLN A 69 -6.02 -9.12 -1.36
N PHE A 70 -5.52 -9.23 -0.13
CA PHE A 70 -4.18 -8.81 0.20
C PHE A 70 -3.32 -9.97 0.66
N HIS A 71 -2.03 -9.85 0.37
CA HIS A 71 -0.96 -10.73 0.79
C HIS A 71 0.06 -9.92 1.59
N ILE A 72 0.67 -10.53 2.59
CA ILE A 72 1.71 -9.90 3.41
C ILE A 72 3.06 -10.42 2.90
N TYR A 73 3.95 -9.53 2.51
CA TYR A 73 5.31 -9.87 2.08
C TYR A 73 6.29 -9.87 3.25
N SER A 74 6.13 -8.94 4.18
CA SER A 74 7.00 -8.79 5.35
C SER A 74 6.28 -8.15 6.52
N ALA A 75 6.79 -8.41 7.72
CA ALA A 75 6.35 -7.79 8.97
C ALA A 75 7.59 -7.37 9.77
N ASP A 76 7.88 -6.07 9.76
CA ASP A 76 9.05 -5.46 10.39
C ASP A 76 8.67 -4.76 11.70
N TYR A 77 9.48 -4.94 12.75
CA TYR A 77 9.35 -4.16 13.99
C TYR A 77 10.36 -3.02 14.02
N LEU A 78 9.88 -1.79 14.01
CA LEU A 78 10.70 -0.59 14.02
C LEU A 78 10.72 0.02 15.42
N HIS A 79 11.87 -0.05 16.09
CA HIS A 79 12.11 0.62 17.36
C HIS A 79 12.52 2.08 17.10
N SER A 80 11.60 3.02 17.35
CA SER A 80 11.68 4.45 16.99
C SER A 80 11.37 4.75 15.51
N MET A 81 10.73 5.90 15.28
CA MET A 81 10.29 6.41 13.98
C MET A 81 11.47 6.95 13.14
N THR A 82 12.58 6.22 13.11
CA THR A 82 13.68 6.55 12.21
C THR A 82 13.28 6.18 10.79
N ILE A 83 13.22 7.20 9.92
CA ILE A 83 12.81 7.16 8.52
C ILE A 83 13.60 6.13 7.68
N CYS A 84 14.74 5.66 8.20
CA CYS A 84 15.55 4.60 7.59
C CYS A 84 15.88 3.52 8.63
N PRO A 85 15.45 2.27 8.44
CA PRO A 85 15.92 1.15 9.23
C PRO A 85 17.44 1.07 9.12
N LYS A 86 18.16 1.09 10.25
CA LYS A 86 19.59 0.77 10.23
C LYS A 86 19.75 -0.65 9.68
N PRO A 87 20.76 -0.95 8.85
CA PRO A 87 20.98 -2.31 8.35
C PRO A 87 21.22 -3.34 9.47
N SER A 88 21.57 -2.89 10.68
CA SER A 88 21.70 -3.71 11.88
C SER A 88 20.40 -3.94 12.65
N ALA A 89 19.28 -3.32 12.26
CA ALA A 89 18.00 -3.49 12.92
C ALA A 89 17.37 -4.81 12.47
N TYR A 90 16.88 -5.59 13.43
CA TYR A 90 16.17 -6.83 13.15
C TYR A 90 14.87 -6.54 12.38
N ARG A 91 14.78 -7.03 11.14
CA ARG A 91 13.56 -6.93 10.32
C ARG A 91 12.56 -8.05 10.56
N GLY A 92 12.96 -9.13 11.21
CA GLY A 92 12.16 -10.34 11.24
C GLY A 92 12.67 -11.39 10.24
N PRO A 93 12.21 -12.63 10.37
CA PRO A 93 12.44 -13.66 9.37
C PRO A 93 11.64 -13.36 8.09
N ALA A 94 11.92 -14.08 7.00
CA ALA A 94 11.07 -13.99 5.82
C ALA A 94 9.65 -14.45 6.18
N PHE A 95 8.64 -13.73 5.69
CA PHE A 95 7.24 -14.03 6.04
C PHE A 95 6.84 -15.45 5.63
N ASN A 96 7.35 -15.93 4.50
CA ASN A 96 7.11 -17.29 3.99
C ASN A 96 7.67 -18.40 4.89
N ASP A 97 8.67 -18.08 5.73
CA ASP A 97 9.28 -19.04 6.67
C ASP A 97 8.54 -19.09 8.01
N LEU A 98 7.55 -18.21 8.23
CA LEU A 98 6.73 -18.21 9.44
C LEU A 98 5.75 -19.39 9.43
N ASP A 99 5.42 -19.90 10.62
CA ASP A 99 4.36 -20.89 10.81
C ASP A 99 3.03 -20.42 10.20
N SER A 100 2.29 -21.33 9.55
CA SER A 100 1.03 -20.98 8.87
C SER A 100 0.00 -20.37 9.81
N ASN A 101 -0.08 -20.84 11.06
CA ASN A 101 -1.03 -20.29 12.04
C ASN A 101 -0.65 -18.86 12.42
N LEU A 102 0.65 -18.55 12.46
CA LEU A 102 1.13 -17.19 12.72
C LEU A 102 0.84 -16.27 11.54
N GLN A 103 1.01 -16.74 10.30
CA GLN A 103 0.64 -15.98 9.10
C GLN A 103 -0.86 -15.63 9.11
N ASP A 104 -1.72 -16.62 9.42
CA ASP A 104 -3.17 -16.43 9.52
C ASP A 104 -3.55 -15.48 10.66
N ALA A 105 -2.89 -15.58 11.81
CA ALA A 105 -3.11 -14.68 12.94
C ALA A 105 -2.73 -13.23 12.62
N LEU A 106 -1.61 -13.01 11.91
CA LEU A 106 -1.20 -11.68 11.47
C LEU A 106 -2.18 -11.10 10.44
N LYS A 107 -2.65 -11.94 9.52
CA LYS A 107 -3.70 -11.54 8.56
C LYS A 107 -4.99 -11.15 9.27
N GLY A 108 -5.44 -11.98 10.22
CA GLY A 108 -6.61 -11.70 11.06
C GLY A 108 -6.47 -10.42 11.90
N TYR A 109 -5.26 -10.16 12.42
CA TYR A 109 -4.95 -8.92 13.13
C TYR A 109 -5.15 -7.68 12.24
N LEU A 110 -4.64 -7.68 11.00
CA LEU A 110 -4.82 -6.57 10.06
C LEU A 110 -6.30 -6.34 9.71
N ILE A 111 -7.06 -7.43 9.48
CA ILE A 111 -8.50 -7.35 9.22
C ILE A 111 -9.24 -6.71 10.40
N ALA A 112 -8.91 -7.12 11.64
CA ALA A 112 -9.49 -6.53 12.85
C ALA A 112 -9.14 -5.04 13.04
N LYS A 113 -8.04 -4.57 12.41
CA LYS A 113 -7.67 -3.13 12.37
C LYS A 113 -8.37 -2.35 11.27
N GLY A 114 -9.24 -3.00 10.49
CA GLY A 114 -10.01 -2.38 9.40
C GLY A 114 -9.33 -2.49 8.04
N ILE A 115 -8.28 -3.31 7.90
CA ILE A 115 -7.65 -3.62 6.62
C ILE A 115 -8.36 -4.85 6.05
N GLY A 116 -9.64 -4.64 5.71
CA GLY A 116 -10.51 -5.63 5.09
C GLY A 116 -10.72 -5.36 3.61
N GLU A 117 -11.63 -6.14 3.02
CA GLU A 117 -11.97 -6.09 1.59
C GLU A 117 -12.46 -4.71 1.14
N ASP A 118 -13.21 -3.99 1.98
CA ASP A 118 -13.69 -2.64 1.66
C ASP A 118 -12.55 -1.65 1.43
N LEU A 119 -11.52 -1.69 2.28
CA LEU A 119 -10.36 -0.81 2.15
C LEU A 119 -9.53 -1.20 0.93
N THR A 120 -9.28 -2.50 0.73
CA THR A 120 -8.48 -2.97 -0.40
C THR A 120 -9.18 -2.72 -1.74
N ASN A 121 -10.51 -2.85 -1.80
CA ASN A 121 -11.32 -2.47 -2.96
C ASN A 121 -11.24 -0.96 -3.22
N PHE A 122 -11.38 -0.14 -2.17
CA PHE A 122 -11.24 1.31 -2.28
C PHE A 122 -9.87 1.70 -2.83
N LEU A 123 -8.79 1.13 -2.28
CA LEU A 123 -7.42 1.42 -2.70
C LEU A 123 -7.19 1.05 -4.16
N LEU A 124 -7.62 -0.15 -4.57
CA LEU A 124 -7.50 -0.63 -5.94
C LEU A 124 -8.20 0.33 -6.92
N PHE A 125 -9.49 0.60 -6.69
CA PHE A 125 -10.26 1.48 -7.56
C PHE A 125 -9.75 2.92 -7.58
N HIS A 126 -9.46 3.49 -6.40
CA HIS A 126 -9.05 4.88 -6.27
C HIS A 126 -7.70 5.14 -6.95
N LEU A 127 -6.72 4.26 -6.75
CA LEU A 127 -5.38 4.44 -7.32
C LEU A 127 -5.39 4.29 -8.84
N HIS A 128 -6.07 3.29 -9.39
CA HIS A 128 -6.24 3.12 -10.85
C HIS A 128 -6.92 4.34 -11.48
N LYS A 129 -8.00 4.85 -10.85
CA LYS A 129 -8.69 6.05 -11.32
C LYS A 129 -7.80 7.31 -11.24
N LYS A 130 -7.01 7.44 -10.18
CA LYS A 130 -6.08 8.56 -9.99
C LYS A 130 -4.99 8.54 -11.06
N GLU A 131 -4.41 7.38 -11.37
CA GLU A 131 -3.41 7.21 -12.43
C GLU A 131 -3.97 7.62 -13.79
N LEU A 132 -5.14 7.10 -14.18
CA LEU A 132 -5.78 7.47 -15.43
C LEU A 132 -6.04 8.97 -15.52
N GLY A 133 -6.52 9.59 -14.43
CA GLY A 133 -6.74 11.03 -14.37
C GLY A 133 -5.43 11.84 -14.51
N GLN A 134 -4.34 11.39 -13.90
CA GLN A 134 -3.02 12.01 -14.03
C GLN A 134 -2.47 11.87 -15.45
N TYR A 135 -2.67 10.72 -16.09
CA TYR A 135 -2.29 10.47 -17.47
C TYR A 135 -3.02 11.41 -18.44
N VAL A 136 -4.35 11.54 -18.32
CA VAL A 136 -5.14 12.46 -19.15
C VAL A 136 -4.70 13.92 -18.95
N LYS A 137 -4.50 14.35 -17.70
CA LYS A 137 -3.97 15.70 -17.39
C LYS A 137 -2.59 15.92 -18.03
N TRP A 138 -1.72 14.91 -18.00
CA TRP A 138 -0.40 14.98 -18.62
C TRP A 138 -0.50 15.12 -20.14
N LEU A 139 -1.37 14.36 -20.80
CA LEU A 139 -1.62 14.48 -22.25
C LEU A 139 -2.13 15.86 -22.65
N GLN A 140 -3.10 16.42 -21.90
CA GLN A 140 -3.61 17.77 -22.15
C GLN A 140 -2.51 18.84 -21.98
N LYS A 141 -1.62 18.65 -21.00
CA LYS A 141 -0.46 19.54 -20.82
C LYS A 141 0.53 19.42 -21.98
N LEU A 142 0.73 18.22 -22.51
CA LEU A 142 1.59 17.99 -23.66
C LEU A 142 1.00 18.63 -24.94
N GLU A 143 -0.29 18.47 -25.16
CA GLU A 143 -1.02 19.10 -26.27
C GLU A 143 -0.90 20.62 -26.23
N SER A 144 -1.16 21.25 -25.08
CA SER A 144 -1.03 22.72 -24.93
C SER A 144 0.41 23.22 -25.13
N LEU A 145 1.42 22.44 -24.73
CA LEU A 145 2.84 22.76 -25.00
C LEU A 145 3.20 22.66 -26.48
N LEU A 146 2.57 21.75 -27.23
CA LEU A 146 2.78 21.63 -28.67
C LEU A 146 2.07 22.75 -29.42
N LEU A 147 0.81 23.06 -29.08
CA LEU A 147 0.04 24.14 -29.69
C LEU A 147 0.66 25.52 -29.42
N GLY A 148 1.15 25.78 -28.21
CA GLY A 148 1.82 27.04 -27.85
C GLY A 148 3.24 27.21 -28.41
N LYS A 149 3.75 26.25 -29.19
CA LYS A 149 5.04 26.34 -29.90
C LYS A 149 4.90 26.68 -31.39
N PHE A 150 3.66 26.80 -31.90
CA PHE A 150 3.37 27.16 -33.28
C PHE A 150 2.90 28.62 -33.45
N GLU A 151 3.03 29.44 -32.41
CA GLU A 151 2.92 30.91 -32.45
C GLU A 151 4.28 31.58 -32.19
#